data_AF-A0A914RKQ7-F1
#
_entry.id   AF-A0A914RKQ7-F1
#
_cell.length_a   1.000
_cell.length_b   1.000
_cell.length_c   1.000
_cell.angle_alpha   90.00
_cell.angle_beta   90.00
_cell.angle_gamma   90.00
#
_symmetry.space_group_name_H-M   'P 1'
#
loop_
_entity.id
_entity.type
_entity.pdbx_description
1 polymer ?
#
loop_
_entity_poly.entity_id
_entity_poly.type
_entity_poly.pdbx_seq_one_letter_code
_entity_poly.pdbx_strand_id
1 'polypeptide(L)'
;MITFVDESVQVLRRVAGEEADRFMEGRERIMGVKHEHSDAAYRMLERYAVDKCFQNEDNLLKGDAMLLKVGNLGDKYWTWIHQPYEGSLRLFESDMLEMLTRTSWWVVPVVWMPLVIFFTARGFRL
;
A
#
# COMPACT_ATOMS: atom_id res chain seq x y z
N MET A 1 25.56 4.16 27.51
CA MET A 1 24.17 3.83 27.11
C MET A 1 23.92 3.95 25.59
N ILE A 2 24.71 4.72 24.84
CA ILE A 2 24.52 4.92 23.38
C ILE A 2 25.07 3.75 22.53
N THR A 3 26.05 2.98 23.01
CA THR A 3 26.72 1.92 22.24
C THR A 3 25.86 0.69 21.94
N PHE A 4 24.98 0.28 22.86
CA PHE A 4 24.18 -0.95 22.71
C PHE A 4 23.04 -0.80 21.68
N VAL A 5 22.51 0.41 21.53
CA VAL A 5 21.50 0.72 20.52
C VAL A 5 22.11 0.73 19.12
N ASP A 6 23.37 1.16 18.98
CA ASP A 6 24.05 1.21 17.68
C ASP A 6 24.35 -0.21 17.14
N GLU A 7 24.84 -1.12 17.99
CA GLU A 7 25.14 -2.51 17.58
C GLU A 7 23.88 -3.26 17.11
N SER A 8 22.76 -3.12 17.81
CA SER A 8 21.51 -3.77 17.43
C SER A 8 20.95 -3.27 16.10
N VAL A 9 21.09 -1.97 15.81
CA VAL A 9 20.69 -1.40 14.50
C VAL A 9 21.62 -1.86 13.37
N GLN A 10 22.92 -1.98 13.63
CA GLN A 10 23.87 -2.49 12.64
C GLN A 10 23.57 -3.93 12.23
N VAL A 11 23.18 -4.78 13.19
CA VAL A 11 22.74 -6.15 12.93
C VAL A 11 21.53 -6.17 12.00
N LEU A 12 20.49 -5.39 12.30
CA LEU A 12 19.28 -5.34 11.49
C LEU A 12 19.54 -4.82 10.08
N ARG A 13 20.40 -3.80 9.92
CA ARG A 13 20.79 -3.29 8.60
C ARG A 13 21.56 -4.31 7.77
N ARG A 14 22.33 -5.18 8.41
CA ARG A 14 23.11 -6.20 7.72
C ARG A 14 22.26 -7.36 7.22
N VAL A 15 21.23 -7.72 7.97
CA VAL A 15 20.29 -8.81 7.63
C VAL A 15 19.12 -8.28 6.77
N ALA A 16 19.02 -6.96 6.56
CA ALA A 16 17.97 -6.35 5.76
C ALA A 16 18.00 -6.88 4.31
N GLY A 17 16.92 -7.53 3.88
CA GLY A 17 16.76 -8.12 2.55
C GLY A 17 16.98 -9.64 2.50
N GLU A 18 17.38 -10.27 3.60
CA GLU A 18 17.51 -11.72 3.73
C GLU A 18 16.36 -12.33 4.57
N GLU A 19 16.14 -13.63 4.43
CA GLU A 19 15.13 -14.36 5.23
C GLU A 19 15.59 -14.47 6.69
N ALA A 20 14.96 -13.66 7.56
CA ALA A 20 15.28 -13.61 8.99
C ALA A 20 15.15 -14.97 9.71
N ASP A 21 14.29 -15.88 9.23
CA ASP A 21 14.07 -17.20 9.81
C ASP A 21 15.36 -18.04 9.89
N ARG A 22 16.26 -17.92 8.91
CA ARG A 22 17.54 -18.67 8.90
C ARG A 22 18.46 -18.27 10.04
N PHE A 23 18.43 -16.99 10.40
CA PHE A 23 19.18 -16.44 11.52
C PHE A 23 18.52 -16.78 12.86
N MET A 24 17.19 -16.77 12.91
CA MET A 24 16.40 -17.08 14.11
C MET A 24 16.51 -18.55 14.53
N GLU A 25 16.54 -19.47 13.56
CA GLU A 25 16.79 -20.91 13.77
C GLU A 25 18.28 -21.20 14.07
N GLY A 26 19.15 -20.20 13.98
CA GLY A 26 20.59 -20.37 14.14
C GLY A 26 21.26 -21.15 12.99
N ARG A 27 20.63 -21.29 11.82
CA ARG A 27 21.32 -21.86 10.64
C ARG A 27 22.47 -20.96 10.19
N GLU A 28 22.28 -19.65 10.29
CA GLU A 28 23.27 -18.63 9.93
C GLU A 28 23.75 -17.85 11.16
N ARG A 29 24.96 -17.25 11.07
CA ARG A 29 25.57 -16.51 12.19
C ARG A 29 25.33 -15.02 12.03
N ILE A 30 24.87 -14.37 13.09
CA ILE A 30 24.74 -12.91 13.17
C ILE A 30 26.00 -12.36 13.85
N MET A 31 26.81 -11.58 13.15
CA MET A 31 28.04 -10.97 13.71
C MET A 31 28.97 -12.00 14.42
N GLY A 32 28.99 -13.24 13.93
CA GLY A 32 29.81 -14.33 14.50
C GLY A 32 29.16 -15.10 15.66
N VAL A 33 28.00 -14.66 16.15
CA VAL A 33 27.23 -15.31 17.22
C VAL A 33 26.08 -16.13 16.61
N LYS A 34 25.86 -17.32 17.16
CA LYS A 34 24.72 -18.18 16.83
C LYS A 34 23.88 -18.34 18.09
N HIS A 35 22.60 -17.99 18.00
CA HIS A 35 21.63 -18.27 19.05
C HIS A 35 20.31 -18.71 18.42
N GLU A 36 19.70 -19.72 19.01
CA GLU A 36 18.36 -20.16 18.64
C GLU A 36 17.35 -19.33 19.43
N HIS A 37 16.39 -18.72 18.75
CA HIS A 37 15.39 -17.88 19.40
C HIS A 37 14.26 -18.71 20.01
N SER A 38 13.67 -18.21 21.09
CA SER A 38 12.51 -18.83 21.73
C SER A 38 11.22 -18.62 20.93
N ASP A 39 10.23 -19.48 21.14
CA ASP A 39 8.89 -19.35 20.55
C ASP A 39 8.24 -17.97 20.76
N ALA A 40 8.55 -17.31 21.88
CA ALA A 40 8.04 -15.97 22.17
C ALA A 40 8.57 -14.92 21.19
N ALA A 41 9.82 -15.06 20.74
CA ALA A 41 10.42 -14.16 19.75
C ALA A 41 9.75 -14.36 18.37
N TYR A 42 9.46 -15.60 17.98
CA TYR A 42 8.72 -15.89 16.76
C TYR A 42 7.32 -15.28 16.77
N ARG A 43 6.57 -15.42 17.88
CA ARG A 43 5.24 -14.79 18.03
C ARG A 43 5.30 -13.26 17.93
N MET A 44 6.38 -12.64 18.39
CA MET A 44 6.54 -11.19 18.32
C MET A 44 6.82 -10.72 16.88
N LEU A 45 7.54 -11.51 16.07
CA LEU A 45 7.86 -11.19 14.67
C LEU A 45 6.73 -11.56 13.71
N GLU A 46 5.87 -12.52 14.06
CA GLU A 46 4.79 -13.02 13.22
C GLU A 46 3.87 -11.91 12.67
N ARG A 47 3.65 -10.83 13.44
CA ARG A 47 2.87 -9.65 13.01
C ARG A 47 3.52 -8.80 11.92
N TYR A 48 4.83 -8.94 11.73
CA TYR A 48 5.62 -8.21 10.74
C TYR A 48 5.99 -9.08 9.54
N ALA A 49 5.56 -10.35 9.53
CA ALA A 49 5.75 -11.24 8.39
C ALA A 49 5.09 -10.65 7.14
N VAL A 50 5.89 -10.49 6.08
CA VAL A 50 5.48 -9.83 4.84
C VAL A 50 4.25 -10.51 4.23
N ASP A 51 4.20 -11.85 4.24
CA ASP A 51 3.05 -12.63 3.76
C ASP A 51 1.74 -12.31 4.49
N LYS A 52 1.79 -12.08 5.81
CA LYS A 52 0.59 -11.75 6.60
C LYS A 52 0.15 -10.30 6.43
N CYS A 53 1.06 -9.42 6.00
CA CYS A 53 0.76 -8.01 5.74
C CYS A 53 -0.17 -7.89 4.53
N PHE A 54 0.21 -8.52 3.40
CA PHE A 54 -0.57 -8.45 2.15
C PHE A 54 -1.88 -9.23 2.21
N GLN A 55 -1.90 -10.41 2.84
CA GLN A 55 -3.11 -11.24 2.91
C GLN A 55 -4.30 -10.56 3.61
N ASN A 56 -4.07 -9.68 4.59
CA ASN A 56 -5.18 -8.97 5.24
C ASN A 56 -5.82 -7.90 4.35
N GLU A 57 -5.06 -7.32 3.43
CA GLU A 57 -5.49 -6.21 2.57
C GLU A 57 -6.08 -6.72 1.24
N ASP A 58 -5.52 -7.79 0.69
CA ASP A 58 -5.97 -8.40 -0.56
C ASP A 58 -7.41 -8.94 -0.48
N ASN A 59 -7.80 -9.45 0.70
CA ASN A 59 -9.17 -9.91 0.95
C ASN A 59 -10.19 -8.76 0.95
N LEU A 60 -9.74 -7.54 1.23
CA LEU A 60 -10.58 -6.35 1.24
C LEU A 60 -10.89 -5.83 -0.17
N LEU A 61 -9.91 -5.97 -1.07
CA LEU A 61 -9.89 -5.34 -2.40
C LEU A 61 -10.34 -6.28 -3.52
N LYS A 62 -10.64 -7.54 -3.19
CA LYS A 62 -11.07 -8.54 -4.16
C LYS A 62 -12.51 -8.26 -4.65
N GLY A 63 -12.63 -8.00 -5.95
CA GLY A 63 -13.81 -8.25 -6.78
C GLY A 63 -15.02 -7.30 -6.66
N ASP A 64 -15.25 -6.70 -5.49
CA ASP A 64 -16.50 -5.97 -5.23
C ASP A 64 -16.31 -4.45 -5.17
N ALA A 65 -17.40 -3.71 -5.36
CA ALA A 65 -17.45 -2.26 -5.28
C ALA A 65 -16.89 -1.74 -3.93
N MET A 66 -15.73 -1.10 -4.01
CA MET A 66 -14.97 -0.76 -2.81
C MET A 66 -15.65 0.28 -1.92
N LEU A 67 -16.45 1.18 -2.48
CA LEU A 67 -17.14 2.24 -1.73
C LEU A 67 -18.07 1.69 -0.62
N LEU A 68 -18.72 0.55 -0.87
CA LEU A 68 -19.58 -0.09 0.13
C LEU A 68 -18.75 -0.73 1.26
N LYS A 69 -17.55 -1.24 0.96
CA LYS A 69 -16.65 -1.85 1.94
C LYS A 69 -15.95 -0.82 2.82
N VAL A 70 -15.58 0.34 2.25
CA VAL A 70 -14.89 1.43 2.97
C VAL A 70 -15.67 1.93 4.18
N GLY A 71 -17.00 1.92 4.12
CA GLY A 71 -17.85 2.34 5.25
C GLY A 71 -17.66 1.49 6.52
N ASN A 72 -17.27 0.24 6.38
CA ASN A 72 -17.10 -0.70 7.50
C ASN A 72 -15.65 -0.79 8.03
N LEU A 73 -14.72 -0.01 7.47
CA LEU A 73 -13.28 -0.18 7.69
C LEU A 73 -12.74 0.51 8.96
N GLY A 74 -13.47 1.51 9.48
CA GLY A 74 -13.13 2.22 10.71
C GLY A 74 -11.67 2.68 10.75
N ASP A 75 -10.94 2.26 11.78
CA ASP A 75 -9.56 2.67 12.04
C ASP A 75 -8.54 2.19 10.98
N LYS A 76 -8.84 1.10 10.27
CA LYS A 76 -7.95 0.54 9.24
C LYS A 76 -7.95 1.34 7.94
N TYR A 77 -8.94 2.21 7.75
CA TYR A 77 -9.06 3.08 6.58
C TYR A 77 -7.82 3.98 6.42
N TRP A 78 -7.34 4.59 7.51
CA TRP A 78 -6.25 5.55 7.45
C TRP A 78 -4.94 4.94 6.98
N THR A 79 -4.62 3.73 7.42
CA THR A 79 -3.42 3.00 6.97
C THR A 79 -3.56 2.58 5.51
N TRP A 80 -4.74 2.08 5.14
CA TRP A 80 -5.02 1.56 3.81
C TRP A 80 -4.92 2.64 2.71
N ILE A 81 -5.42 3.86 2.93
CA ILE A 81 -5.36 4.93 1.90
C ILE A 81 -3.94 5.36 1.52
N HIS A 82 -2.94 5.10 2.37
CA HIS A 82 -1.56 5.49 2.14
C HIS A 82 -0.74 4.39 1.44
N GLN A 83 -1.31 3.20 1.27
CA GLN A 83 -0.62 2.10 0.61
C GLN A 83 -0.82 2.18 -0.91
N PRO A 84 0.27 2.06 -1.69
CA PRO A 84 0.15 2.01 -3.15
C PRO A 84 -0.50 0.68 -3.55
N TYR A 85 -1.59 0.76 -4.32
CA TYR A 85 -2.28 -0.41 -4.87
C TYR A 85 -1.94 -0.58 -6.35
N GLU A 86 -1.45 -1.76 -6.73
CA GLU A 86 -0.99 -2.04 -8.10
C GLU A 86 -2.06 -2.70 -9.00
N GLY A 87 -3.33 -2.78 -8.57
CA GLY A 87 -4.41 -3.41 -9.33
C GLY A 87 -5.46 -2.46 -9.92
N SER A 88 -6.33 -2.97 -10.79
CA SER A 88 -7.54 -2.25 -11.23
C SER A 88 -8.59 -2.27 -10.13
N LEU A 89 -8.69 -1.17 -9.38
CA LEU A 89 -9.61 -1.03 -8.26
C LEU A 89 -11.00 -0.61 -8.76
N ARG A 90 -12.00 -1.48 -8.57
CA ARG A 90 -13.39 -1.20 -8.94
C ARG A 90 -14.08 -0.41 -7.83
N LEU A 91 -14.30 0.89 -8.06
CA LEU A 91 -14.92 1.80 -7.09
C LEU A 91 -16.44 1.57 -6.97
N PHE A 92 -17.11 1.39 -8.11
CA PHE A 92 -18.56 1.25 -8.23
C PHE A 92 -18.94 -0.10 -8.84
N GLU A 93 -20.09 -0.62 -8.45
CA GLU A 93 -20.65 -1.84 -9.03
C GLU A 93 -21.17 -1.59 -10.46
N SER A 94 -21.65 -0.38 -10.75
CA SER A 94 -22.21 -0.02 -12.05
C SER A 94 -21.14 0.52 -13.02
N ASP A 95 -21.17 0.02 -14.26
CA ASP A 95 -20.22 0.41 -15.32
C ASP A 95 -20.29 1.90 -15.69
N MET A 96 -21.46 2.53 -15.62
CA MET A 96 -21.61 3.96 -15.91
C MET A 96 -20.89 4.85 -14.89
N LEU A 97 -21.06 4.58 -13.60
CA LEU A 97 -20.37 5.35 -12.55
C LEU A 97 -18.87 5.09 -12.58
N GLU A 98 -18.46 3.87 -12.90
CA GLU A 98 -17.06 3.53 -13.05
C GLU A 98 -16.41 4.28 -14.23
N MET A 99 -17.10 4.39 -15.36
CA MET A 99 -16.66 5.19 -16.51
C MET A 99 -16.55 6.68 -16.17
N LEU A 100 -17.45 7.21 -15.33
CA LEU A 100 -17.36 8.61 -14.87
C LEU A 100 -16.13 8.83 -13.97
N THR A 101 -15.79 7.87 -13.11
CA THR A 101 -14.61 7.98 -12.24
C THR A 101 -13.28 7.69 -12.94
N ARG A 102 -13.29 6.87 -13.99
CA ARG A 102 -12.11 6.57 -14.80
C ARG A 102 -11.95 7.59 -15.92
N THR A 103 -11.70 8.83 -15.53
CA THR A 103 -11.55 9.94 -16.48
C THR A 103 -10.18 9.87 -17.14
N SER A 104 -10.14 9.54 -18.43
CA SER A 104 -8.90 9.59 -19.20
C SER A 104 -8.43 11.02 -19.40
N TRP A 105 -7.12 11.23 -19.53
CA TRP A 105 -6.50 12.56 -19.67
C TRP A 105 -7.09 13.41 -20.81
N TRP A 106 -7.56 12.77 -21.89
CA TRP A 106 -8.17 13.44 -23.04
C TRP A 106 -9.61 13.94 -22.81
N VAL A 107 -10.30 13.46 -21.77
CA VAL A 107 -11.66 13.91 -21.44
C VAL A 107 -11.65 15.39 -21.03
N VAL A 108 -10.62 15.82 -20.30
CA VAL A 108 -10.50 17.21 -19.82
C VAL A 108 -10.43 18.19 -21.01
N PRO A 109 -9.48 18.08 -21.97
CA PRO A 109 -9.48 18.95 -23.14
C PRO A 109 -10.78 18.88 -23.96
N VAL A 110 -11.38 17.70 -24.16
CA VAL A 110 -12.60 17.55 -24.96
C VAL A 110 -13.79 18.31 -24.37
N VAL A 111 -13.92 18.33 -23.05
CA VAL A 111 -15.00 19.05 -22.36
C VAL A 111 -14.73 20.57 -22.33
N TRP A 112 -13.49 20.98 -22.02
CA TRP A 112 -13.16 22.39 -21.79
C TRP A 112 -12.85 23.18 -23.06
N MET A 113 -12.27 22.57 -24.10
CA MET A 113 -11.88 23.29 -25.33
C MET A 113 -13.08 23.92 -26.07
N PRO A 114 -14.22 23.23 -26.28
CA PRO A 114 -15.39 23.83 -26.92
C PRO A 114 -15.98 24.98 -26.10
N LEU A 115 -15.97 24.88 -24.77
CA LEU A 115 -16.42 25.95 -23.87
C LEU A 115 -15.55 27.20 -24.03
N VAL A 116 -14.23 27.04 -23.98
CA VAL A 116 -13.28 28.15 -24.17
C VAL A 116 -13.49 28.81 -25.53
N ILE A 117 -13.55 28.02 -26.62
CA ILE A 117 -13.78 28.54 -27.97
C ILE A 117 -15.11 29.29 -28.06
N PHE A 118 -16.18 28.75 -27.46
CA PHE A 118 -17.50 29.39 -27.45
C PHE A 118 -17.48 30.73 -26.71
N PHE A 119 -16.90 30.78 -25.51
CA PHE A 119 -16.80 32.01 -24.73
C PHE A 119 -15.91 33.05 -25.42
N THR A 120 -14.78 32.62 -25.98
CA THR A 120 -13.87 33.48 -26.74
C THR A 120 -14.56 34.03 -28.00
N ALA A 121 -15.25 33.20 -28.77
CA ALA A 121 -15.99 33.64 -29.96
C ALA A 121 -17.14 34.60 -29.62
N ARG A 122 -17.86 34.36 -28.52
CA ARG A 122 -18.90 35.28 -28.03
C ARG A 122 -18.31 36.62 -27.58
N GLY A 123 -17.15 36.59 -26.92
CA GLY A 123 -16.44 37.79 -26.46
C GLY A 123 -15.89 38.64 -27.61
N PHE A 124 -15.38 38.02 -28.68
CA PHE A 124 -14.91 38.74 -29.87
C PHE A 124 -16.04 39.22 -30.81
N ARG A 125 -17.26 38.73 -30.62
CA ARG A 125 -18.44 39.11 -31.41
C ARG A 125 -19.30 40.20 -30.72
N LEU A 126 -18.83 40.72 -29.58
CA LEU A 126 -19.24 41.97 -28.94
C LEU A 126 -18.34 43.11 -29.44
#